data_AF-A0A956DCC4-F1
#
_entry.id   AF-A0A956DCC4-F1
#
_cell.length_a   1.000
_cell.length_b   1.000
_cell.length_c   1.000
_cell.angle_alpha   90.00
_cell.angle_beta   90.00
_cell.angle_gamma   90.00
#
_symmetry.space_group_name_H-M   'P 1'
#
loop_
_entity.id
_entity.type
_entity.pdbx_description
1 polymer ?
#
loop_
_entity_poly.entity_id
_entity_poly.type
_entity_poly.pdbx_seq_one_letter_code
_entity_poly.pdbx_strand_id
1 'polypeptide(L)'
;FDEAHHLPSETYALAARLSLAPFRLGLTATPERQDGKESVLDEIVGPIVYRKEIVSMSGDYLADYDTERIEVELSPDERQRYEEARATYRGFVMAQGIRLGTPAGFAEFIQRTARSEEGRRAMAAYREQRQLAFCAPAKLEVLEHLMDQHASDRAIVFTQDNATCYAISKRFLVPAITHQTKIGERSHVLEGLASGRYRAVVTSKVLNEGVDVPDANVAIVVSGSGSVREHVQRLGRVLRKKDGKRAVLYELITAQTGEAFTSERRRDHVAYR
;
A
#
# COMPACT_ATOMS: atom_id res chain seq x y z
N PHE A 1 -24.99 -0.66 -3.92
CA PHE A 1 -23.73 0.09 -3.73
C PHE A 1 -22.60 -0.89 -3.90
N ASP A 2 -21.85 -0.75 -4.99
CA ASP A 2 -20.60 -1.49 -5.16
C ASP A 2 -19.48 -0.77 -4.39
N GLU A 3 -18.48 -1.52 -3.94
CA GLU A 3 -17.46 -1.05 -2.98
C GLU A 3 -18.04 -0.26 -1.80
N ALA A 4 -19.06 -0.85 -1.16
CA ALA A 4 -19.88 -0.20 -0.14
C ALA A 4 -19.07 0.36 1.04
N HIS A 5 -17.87 -0.16 1.32
CA HIS A 5 -16.97 0.36 2.34
C HIS A 5 -16.63 1.85 2.22
N HIS A 6 -16.81 2.50 1.06
CA HIS A 6 -16.66 3.96 0.90
C HIS A 6 -17.87 4.77 1.40
N LEU A 7 -19.04 4.15 1.45
CA LEU A 7 -20.33 4.81 1.71
C LEU A 7 -20.42 5.50 3.08
N PRO A 8 -19.78 5.01 4.16
CA PRO A 8 -19.71 5.69 5.46
C PRO A 8 -18.98 7.05 5.49
N SER A 9 -18.37 7.48 4.38
CA SER A 9 -17.80 8.83 4.30
C SER A 9 -18.89 9.90 4.40
N GLU A 10 -18.54 11.06 4.95
CA GLU A 10 -19.50 12.14 5.27
C GLU A 10 -20.34 12.56 4.06
N THR A 11 -19.72 12.62 2.88
CA THR A 11 -20.40 13.02 1.65
C THR A 11 -21.17 11.87 1.01
N TYR A 12 -20.60 10.66 0.92
CA TYR A 12 -21.28 9.55 0.23
C TYR A 12 -22.45 8.97 1.04
N ALA A 13 -22.40 9.07 2.37
CA ALA A 13 -23.51 8.66 3.22
C ALA A 13 -24.80 9.42 2.89
N LEU A 14 -24.68 10.69 2.45
CA LEU A 14 -25.84 11.49 2.04
C LEU A 14 -26.57 10.87 0.85
N ALA A 15 -25.85 10.31 -0.12
CA ALA A 15 -26.48 9.67 -1.28
C ALA A 15 -27.37 8.48 -0.87
N ALA A 16 -26.94 7.70 0.13
CA ALA A 16 -27.74 6.61 0.67
C ALA A 16 -28.89 7.10 1.56
N ARG A 17 -28.63 8.10 2.42
CA ARG A 17 -29.63 8.67 3.34
C ARG A 17 -30.77 9.39 2.61
N LEU A 18 -30.46 10.09 1.52
CA LEU A 18 -31.43 10.84 0.72
C LEU A 18 -32.15 9.99 -0.33
N SER A 19 -31.76 8.73 -0.50
CA SER A 19 -32.43 7.81 -1.42
C SER A 19 -33.69 7.23 -0.78
N LEU A 20 -34.83 7.37 -1.46
CA LEU A 20 -36.10 6.76 -1.04
C LEU A 20 -36.16 5.24 -1.34
N ALA A 21 -35.09 4.65 -1.89
CA ALA A 21 -35.07 3.26 -2.27
C ALA A 21 -35.27 2.34 -1.04
N PRO A 22 -36.35 1.54 -1.00
CA PRO A 22 -36.67 0.68 0.14
C PRO A 22 -35.78 -0.57 0.20
N PHE A 23 -35.26 -1.00 -0.95
CA PHE A 23 -34.35 -2.15 -1.05
C PHE A 23 -32.93 -1.66 -1.29
N ARG A 24 -32.00 -2.11 -0.44
CA ARG A 24 -30.60 -1.69 -0.47
C ARG A 24 -29.72 -2.93 -0.39
N LEU A 25 -28.69 -2.96 -1.23
CA LEU A 25 -27.66 -4.00 -1.23
C LEU A 25 -26.30 -3.32 -1.33
N GLY A 26 -25.42 -3.64 -0.38
CA GLY A 26 -24.02 -3.24 -0.38
C GLY A 26 -23.12 -4.43 -0.70
N LEU A 27 -22.17 -4.24 -1.60
CA LEU A 27 -21.16 -5.23 -1.95
C LEU A 27 -19.79 -4.66 -1.58
N THR A 28 -18.99 -5.38 -0.81
CA THR A 28 -17.61 -5.00 -0.52
C THR A 28 -16.80 -6.20 -0.04
N ALA A 29 -15.51 -6.19 -0.34
CA ALA A 29 -14.57 -7.16 0.19
C ALA A 29 -14.13 -6.84 1.64
N THR A 30 -14.23 -5.57 2.07
CA THR A 30 -13.65 -5.10 3.35
C THR A 30 -14.57 -4.11 4.04
N PRO A 31 -15.59 -4.60 4.77
CA PRO A 31 -16.53 -3.74 5.48
C PRO A 31 -15.86 -2.96 6.62
N GLU A 32 -14.77 -3.48 7.19
CA GLU A 32 -14.04 -2.82 8.29
C GLU A 32 -13.31 -1.56 7.84
N ARG A 33 -13.40 -0.50 8.64
CA ARG A 33 -12.71 0.75 8.37
C ARG A 33 -11.76 1.12 9.51
N GLN A 34 -10.63 1.74 9.16
CA GLN A 34 -9.66 2.22 10.15
C GLN A 34 -10.20 3.38 11.01
N ASP A 35 -11.23 4.07 10.55
CA ASP A 35 -11.88 5.18 11.26
C ASP A 35 -13.04 4.73 12.16
N GLY A 36 -13.35 3.42 12.22
CA GLY A 36 -14.42 2.87 13.07
C GLY A 36 -15.83 3.24 12.61
N LYS A 37 -16.00 3.78 11.40
CA LYS A 37 -17.30 4.21 10.86
C LYS A 37 -18.05 3.10 10.12
N GLU A 38 -17.61 1.86 10.19
CA GLU A 38 -18.27 0.72 9.54
C GLU A 38 -19.73 0.54 9.97
N SER A 39 -20.07 0.86 11.23
CA SER A 39 -21.44 0.76 11.75
C SER A 39 -22.44 1.68 11.03
N VAL A 40 -21.94 2.72 10.32
CA VAL A 40 -22.78 3.58 9.49
C VAL A 40 -23.36 2.80 8.31
N LEU A 41 -22.70 1.73 7.83
CA LEU A 41 -23.25 0.84 6.80
C LEU A 41 -24.55 0.17 7.25
N ASP A 42 -24.58 -0.28 8.50
CA ASP A 42 -25.75 -0.94 9.06
C ASP A 42 -26.96 0.01 9.09
N GLU A 43 -26.71 1.30 9.35
CA GLU A 43 -27.74 2.35 9.35
C GLU A 43 -28.22 2.70 7.92
N ILE A 44 -27.29 2.88 6.98
CA ILE A 44 -27.62 3.43 5.66
C ILE A 44 -27.86 2.39 4.57
N VAL A 45 -27.48 1.14 4.77
CA VAL A 45 -27.73 0.02 3.84
C VAL A 45 -28.47 -1.10 4.55
N GLY A 46 -27.98 -1.52 5.72
CA GLY A 46 -28.45 -2.67 6.47
C GLY A 46 -27.29 -3.56 6.91
N PRO A 47 -27.54 -4.53 7.81
CA PRO A 47 -26.50 -5.39 8.37
C PRO A 47 -25.87 -6.30 7.32
N ILE A 48 -24.66 -6.80 7.62
CA ILE A 48 -24.02 -7.84 6.80
C ILE A 48 -24.87 -9.13 6.86
N VAL A 49 -25.55 -9.44 5.76
CA VAL A 49 -26.38 -10.65 5.62
C VAL A 49 -25.61 -11.88 5.14
N TYR A 50 -24.43 -11.67 4.53
CA TYR A 50 -23.54 -12.74 4.08
C TYR A 50 -22.10 -12.25 4.10
N ARG A 51 -21.19 -13.08 4.61
CA ARG A 51 -19.75 -12.82 4.62
C ARG A 51 -19.01 -14.09 4.29
N LYS A 52 -18.04 -14.00 3.39
CA LYS A 52 -17.14 -15.09 3.05
C LYS A 52 -15.70 -14.61 3.21
N GLU A 53 -14.99 -15.21 4.16
CA GLU A 53 -13.60 -14.88 4.43
C GLU A 53 -12.67 -15.41 3.35
N ILE A 54 -11.58 -14.70 3.08
CA ILE A 54 -10.53 -15.09 2.13
C ILE A 54 -10.01 -16.50 2.43
N VAL A 55 -9.82 -16.82 3.71
CA VAL A 55 -9.34 -18.14 4.18
C VAL A 55 -10.35 -19.25 3.88
N SER A 56 -11.65 -18.94 3.83
CA SER A 56 -12.70 -19.91 3.44
C SER A 56 -12.82 -20.13 1.92
N MET A 57 -11.99 -19.44 1.13
CA MET A 57 -11.90 -19.55 -0.33
C MET A 57 -10.58 -20.15 -0.82
N SER A 58 -9.70 -20.58 0.09
CA SER A 58 -8.48 -21.31 -0.26
C SER A 58 -8.85 -22.66 -0.89
N GLY A 59 -8.58 -22.80 -2.18
CA GLY A 59 -8.91 -23.98 -2.99
C GLY A 59 -9.59 -23.64 -4.32
N ASP A 60 -10.52 -22.68 -4.33
CA ASP A 60 -11.36 -22.41 -5.51
C ASP A 60 -11.12 -21.05 -6.18
N TYR A 61 -10.69 -20.00 -5.45
CA TYR A 61 -10.64 -18.62 -5.99
C TYR A 61 -9.42 -17.77 -5.63
N LEU A 62 -8.61 -18.12 -4.62
CA LEU A 62 -7.31 -17.48 -4.44
C LEU A 62 -6.25 -18.26 -5.21
N ALA A 63 -5.51 -17.56 -6.04
CA ALA A 63 -4.33 -18.14 -6.64
C ALA A 63 -3.33 -18.49 -5.54
N ASP A 64 -2.84 -19.73 -5.56
CA ASP A 64 -1.64 -20.15 -4.84
C ASP A 64 -0.46 -19.26 -5.24
N TYR A 65 -0.09 -18.31 -4.38
CA TYR A 65 1.16 -17.56 -4.49
C TYR A 65 2.04 -17.82 -3.27
N ASP A 66 3.35 -17.65 -3.45
CA ASP A 66 4.35 -17.73 -2.40
C ASP A 66 4.71 -16.32 -1.95
N THR A 67 4.94 -16.12 -0.66
CA THR A 67 5.33 -14.82 -0.11
C THR A 67 6.75 -14.90 0.43
N GLU A 68 7.62 -14.03 -0.07
CA GLU A 68 9.02 -13.94 0.35
C GLU A 68 9.29 -12.56 0.94
N ARG A 69 9.74 -12.53 2.19
CA ARG A 69 10.16 -11.29 2.86
C ARG A 69 11.67 -11.18 2.76
N ILE A 70 12.14 -10.09 2.17
CA ILE A 70 13.56 -9.78 2.06
C ILE A 70 13.82 -8.54 2.90
N GLU A 71 14.64 -8.72 3.94
CA GLU A 71 15.10 -7.62 4.77
C GLU A 71 16.38 -7.03 4.19
N VAL A 72 16.44 -5.70 4.16
CA VAL A 72 17.64 -4.97 3.74
C VAL A 72 18.11 -4.05 4.85
N GLU A 73 19.41 -3.85 4.92
CA GLU A 73 20.02 -2.93 5.87
C GLU A 73 20.31 -1.59 5.21
N LEU A 74 20.20 -0.51 5.99
CA LEU A 74 20.74 0.79 5.61
C LEU A 74 22.26 0.75 5.71
N SER A 75 22.94 1.45 4.81
CA SER A 75 24.39 1.68 4.98
C SER A 75 24.69 2.44 6.28
N PRO A 76 25.93 2.40 6.81
CA PRO A 76 26.27 3.12 8.04
C PRO A 76 25.91 4.62 7.97
N ASP A 77 26.18 5.26 6.84
CA ASP A 77 25.88 6.68 6.62
C ASP A 77 24.37 6.95 6.57
N GLU A 78 23.62 6.09 5.89
CA GLU A 78 22.15 6.16 5.84
C GLU A 78 21.52 5.92 7.20
N ARG A 79 22.07 4.96 7.96
CA ARG A 79 21.62 4.64 9.32
C ARG A 79 21.82 5.84 10.23
N GLN A 80 22.99 6.46 10.19
CA GLN A 80 23.27 7.66 10.96
C GLN A 80 22.28 8.78 10.63
N ARG A 81 22.11 9.10 9.34
CA ARG A 81 21.14 10.12 8.90
C ARG A 81 19.71 9.79 9.30
N TYR A 82 19.31 8.52 9.18
CA TYR A 82 18.00 8.05 9.61
C TYR A 82 17.79 8.27 11.10
N GLU A 83 18.78 7.93 11.93
CA GLU A 83 18.73 8.09 13.38
C GLU A 83 18.69 9.55 13.80
N GLU A 84 19.50 10.42 13.19
CA GLU A 84 19.50 11.87 13.43
C GLU A 84 18.16 12.51 13.06
N ALA A 85 17.62 12.18 11.88
CA ALA A 85 16.31 12.64 11.43
C ALA A 85 15.19 12.11 12.35
N ARG A 86 15.26 10.84 12.74
CA ARG A 86 14.31 10.22 13.65
C ARG A 86 14.36 10.83 15.06
N ALA A 87 15.55 11.16 15.57
CA ALA A 87 15.74 11.82 16.85
C ALA A 87 15.11 13.22 16.84
N THR A 88 15.36 14.00 15.79
CA THR A 88 14.77 15.34 15.61
C THR A 88 13.24 15.27 15.57
N TYR A 89 12.69 14.37 14.77
CA TYR A 89 11.25 14.15 14.68
C TYR A 89 10.63 13.73 16.02
N ARG A 90 11.21 12.72 16.68
CA ARG A 90 10.70 12.22 17.96
C ARG A 90 10.84 13.23 19.08
N GLY A 91 11.94 13.98 19.11
CA GLY A 91 12.18 15.07 20.06
C GLY A 91 11.06 16.10 20.00
N PHE A 92 10.71 16.57 18.81
CA PHE A 92 9.61 17.51 18.63
C PHE A 92 8.25 16.92 19.06
N VAL A 93 7.94 15.68 18.64
CA VAL A 93 6.70 14.99 19.02
C VAL A 93 6.58 14.90 20.55
N MET A 94 7.67 14.55 21.24
CA MET A 94 7.70 14.43 22.70
C MET A 94 7.59 15.80 23.38
N ALA A 95 8.35 16.79 22.94
CA ALA A 95 8.31 18.15 23.48
C ALA A 95 6.93 18.80 23.34
N GLN A 96 6.22 18.47 22.26
CA GLN A 96 4.86 18.95 22.01
C GLN A 96 3.78 18.06 22.65
N GLY A 97 4.14 16.95 23.31
CA GLY A 97 3.20 16.03 23.95
C GLY A 97 2.26 15.31 22.98
N ILE A 98 2.65 15.18 21.71
CA ILE A 98 1.79 14.64 20.65
C ILE A 98 1.71 13.13 20.76
N ARG A 99 0.48 12.60 20.81
CA ARG A 99 0.23 11.16 20.90
C ARG A 99 -0.08 10.57 19.52
N LEU A 100 0.96 10.14 18.80
CA LEU A 100 0.83 9.59 17.44
C LEU A 100 -0.04 8.32 17.33
N GLY A 101 -0.30 7.64 18.44
CA GLY A 101 -1.18 6.46 18.47
C GLY A 101 -2.68 6.79 18.42
N THR A 102 -3.07 8.07 18.52
CA THR A 102 -4.48 8.49 18.45
C THR A 102 -4.88 8.85 17.02
N PRO A 103 -6.18 8.76 16.66
CA PRO A 103 -6.66 9.14 15.32
C PRO A 103 -6.30 10.58 14.92
N ALA A 104 -6.22 11.50 15.89
CA ALA A 104 -5.88 12.89 15.67
C ALA A 104 -4.37 13.20 15.76
N GLY A 105 -3.55 12.28 16.28
CA GLY A 105 -2.16 12.56 16.65
C GLY A 105 -1.28 13.00 15.48
N PHE A 106 -1.47 12.41 14.29
CA PHE A 106 -0.72 12.84 13.11
C PHE A 106 -1.23 14.18 12.54
N ALA A 107 -2.54 14.44 12.62
CA ALA A 107 -3.09 15.73 12.22
C ALA A 107 -2.58 16.86 13.13
N GLU A 108 -2.50 16.60 14.44
CA GLU A 108 -1.91 17.51 15.41
C GLU A 108 -0.42 17.78 15.12
N PHE A 109 0.34 16.74 14.77
CA PHE A 109 1.73 16.90 14.31
C PHE A 109 1.86 17.84 13.11
N ILE A 110 1.02 17.67 12.08
CA ILE A 110 1.01 18.57 10.92
C ILE A 110 0.69 20.00 11.33
N GLN A 111 -0.33 20.20 12.17
CA GLN A 111 -0.72 21.55 12.60
C GLN A 111 0.36 22.24 13.41
N ARG A 112 1.03 21.53 14.32
CA ARG A 112 2.08 22.10 15.19
C ARG A 112 3.37 22.36 14.43
N THR A 113 3.74 21.49 13.48
CA THR A 113 4.96 21.67 12.69
C THR A 113 4.92 22.91 11.79
N ALA A 114 3.74 23.34 11.36
CA ALA A 114 3.56 24.54 10.55
C ALA A 114 3.77 25.87 11.32
N ARG A 115 3.80 25.84 12.65
CA ARG A 115 3.75 27.05 13.50
C ARG A 115 5.12 27.55 13.97
N SER A 116 6.19 26.79 13.78
CA SER A 116 7.52 27.17 14.25
C SER A 116 8.62 26.70 13.31
N GLU A 117 9.79 27.30 13.44
CA GLU A 117 10.99 26.85 12.73
C GLU A 117 11.44 25.46 13.16
N GLU A 118 11.38 25.17 14.47
CA GLU A 118 11.62 23.84 15.02
C GLU A 118 10.64 22.80 14.47
N GLY A 119 9.36 23.18 14.34
CA GLY A 119 8.33 22.36 13.72
C GLY A 119 8.61 22.06 12.25
N ARG A 120 9.04 23.06 11.48
CA ARG A 120 9.45 22.87 10.08
C ARG A 120 10.66 21.93 9.96
N ARG A 121 11.64 22.06 10.87
CA ARG A 121 12.77 21.11 10.96
C ARG A 121 12.29 19.69 11.29
N ALA A 122 11.37 19.52 12.22
CA ALA A 122 10.79 18.22 12.56
C ALA A 122 10.01 17.59 11.39
N MET A 123 9.29 18.39 10.61
CA MET A 123 8.62 17.91 9.40
C MET A 123 9.61 17.50 8.31
N ALA A 124 10.69 18.26 8.10
CA ALA A 124 11.75 17.90 7.18
C ALA A 124 12.42 16.58 7.60
N ALA A 125 12.78 16.46 8.88
CA ALA A 125 13.34 15.25 9.46
C ALA A 125 12.39 14.04 9.35
N TYR A 126 11.07 14.26 9.55
CA TYR A 126 10.06 13.22 9.33
C TYR A 126 10.02 12.72 7.88
N ARG A 127 10.16 13.62 6.91
CA ARG A 127 10.21 13.25 5.48
C ARG A 127 11.50 12.51 5.15
N GLU A 128 12.64 12.98 5.65
CA GLU A 128 13.94 12.38 5.41
C GLU A 128 14.01 10.94 5.94
N GLN A 129 13.65 10.70 7.21
CA GLN A 129 13.66 9.33 7.75
C GLN A 129 12.76 8.39 6.92
N ARG A 130 11.64 8.89 6.38
CA ARG A 130 10.72 8.09 5.57
C ARG A 130 11.31 7.79 4.20
N GLN A 131 11.94 8.77 3.58
CA GLN A 131 12.61 8.59 2.30
C GLN A 131 13.74 7.57 2.40
N LEU A 132 14.57 7.67 3.45
CA LEU A 132 15.65 6.72 3.72
C LEU A 132 15.12 5.30 3.96
N ALA A 133 14.01 5.13 4.67
CA ALA A 133 13.41 3.81 4.87
C ALA A 133 12.77 3.25 3.59
N PHE A 134 11.98 4.05 2.88
CA PHE A 134 11.13 3.56 1.79
C PHE A 134 11.87 3.34 0.47
N CYS A 135 12.90 4.14 0.22
CA CYS A 135 13.67 4.12 -1.02
C CYS A 135 15.17 3.98 -0.72
N ALA A 136 15.51 3.16 0.28
CA ALA A 136 16.90 2.82 0.57
C ALA A 136 17.58 2.27 -0.70
N PRO A 137 18.82 2.70 -1.03
CA PRO A 137 19.58 2.15 -2.15
C PRO A 137 19.67 0.62 -2.15
N ALA A 138 19.85 0.00 -0.98
CA ALA A 138 19.84 -1.46 -0.83
C ALA A 138 18.53 -2.11 -1.32
N LYS A 139 17.37 -1.45 -1.15
CA LYS A 139 16.10 -1.94 -1.72
C LYS A 139 16.10 -1.89 -3.24
N LEU A 140 16.71 -0.86 -3.82
CA LEU A 140 16.80 -0.73 -5.28
C LEU A 140 17.74 -1.80 -5.86
N GLU A 141 18.83 -2.13 -5.17
CA GLU A 141 19.73 -3.24 -5.55
C GLU A 141 19.02 -4.59 -5.50
N VAL A 142 18.26 -4.86 -4.43
CA VAL A 142 17.45 -6.09 -4.37
C VAL A 142 16.36 -6.09 -5.46
N LEU A 143 15.70 -4.96 -5.69
CA LEU A 143 14.73 -4.84 -6.77
C LEU A 143 15.35 -5.13 -8.14
N GLU A 144 16.56 -4.64 -8.40
CA GLU A 144 17.34 -4.92 -9.61
C GLU A 144 17.58 -6.42 -9.77
N HIS A 145 18.05 -7.09 -8.72
CA HIS A 145 18.25 -8.54 -8.72
C HIS A 145 16.95 -9.32 -8.99
N LEU A 146 15.85 -8.91 -8.35
CA LEU A 146 14.54 -9.55 -8.57
C LEU A 146 14.03 -9.32 -9.99
N MET A 147 14.25 -8.13 -10.56
CA MET A 147 13.87 -7.82 -11.94
C MET A 147 14.67 -8.66 -12.94
N ASP A 148 15.97 -8.87 -12.69
CA ASP A 148 16.82 -9.75 -13.51
C ASP A 148 16.40 -11.22 -13.40
N GLN A 149 16.16 -11.71 -12.18
CA GLN A 149 15.65 -13.06 -11.94
C GLN A 149 14.33 -13.32 -12.67
N HIS A 150 13.50 -12.28 -12.77
CA HIS A 150 12.17 -12.33 -13.37
C HIS A 150 12.10 -11.64 -14.73
N ALA A 151 13.20 -11.55 -15.48
CA ALA A 151 13.26 -10.85 -16.77
C ALA A 151 12.26 -11.41 -17.82
N SER A 152 11.94 -12.71 -17.73
CA SER A 152 10.96 -13.36 -18.61
C SER A 152 9.51 -13.24 -18.13
N ASP A 153 9.30 -12.72 -16.92
CA ASP A 153 8.00 -12.68 -16.23
C ASP A 153 7.33 -11.31 -16.37
N ARG A 154 6.10 -11.23 -15.85
CA ARG A 154 5.35 -9.98 -15.76
C ARG A 154 5.28 -9.58 -14.29
N ALA A 155 5.95 -8.47 -13.98
CA ALA A 155 6.08 -7.96 -12.62
C ALA A 155 5.26 -6.68 -12.41
N ILE A 156 4.65 -6.56 -11.23
CA ILE A 156 4.06 -5.30 -10.77
C ILE A 156 4.77 -4.87 -9.49
N VAL A 157 5.40 -3.71 -9.55
CA VAL A 157 6.14 -3.13 -8.44
C VAL A 157 5.26 -2.12 -7.73
N PHE A 158 5.03 -2.33 -6.43
CA PHE A 158 4.21 -1.48 -5.59
C PHE A 158 5.07 -0.64 -4.65
N THR A 159 4.70 0.63 -4.54
CA THR A 159 5.34 1.61 -3.66
C THR A 159 4.29 2.38 -2.87
N GLN A 160 4.68 2.91 -1.71
CA GLN A 160 3.76 3.67 -0.87
C GLN A 160 3.56 5.11 -1.36
N ASP A 161 4.52 5.68 -2.08
CA ASP A 161 4.51 7.09 -2.47
C ASP A 161 4.97 7.31 -3.92
N ASN A 162 4.53 8.43 -4.51
CA ASN A 162 4.83 8.76 -5.90
C ASN A 162 6.31 9.02 -6.15
N ALA A 163 7.05 9.56 -5.16
CA ALA A 163 8.46 9.90 -5.39
C ALA A 163 9.28 8.63 -5.58
N THR A 164 9.05 7.61 -4.74
CA THR A 164 9.65 6.28 -4.89
C THR A 164 9.23 5.62 -6.22
N CYS A 165 7.94 5.69 -6.59
CA CYS A 165 7.44 5.18 -7.87
C CYS A 165 8.19 5.77 -9.07
N TYR A 166 8.31 7.10 -9.13
CA TYR A 166 9.04 7.77 -10.20
C TYR A 166 10.56 7.54 -10.14
N ALA A 167 11.14 7.35 -8.95
CA ALA A 167 12.56 7.02 -8.82
C ALA A 167 12.86 5.65 -9.44
N ILE A 168 12.04 4.64 -9.12
CA ILE A 168 12.13 3.29 -9.71
C ILE A 168 11.90 3.36 -11.21
N SER A 169 10.86 4.05 -11.66
CA SER A 169 10.57 4.22 -13.09
C SER A 169 11.74 4.81 -13.87
N LYS A 170 12.38 5.86 -13.36
CA LYS A 170 13.56 6.46 -14.00
C LYS A 170 14.78 5.56 -13.97
N ARG A 171 15.01 4.84 -12.86
CA ARG A 171 16.18 3.96 -12.71
C ARG A 171 16.10 2.73 -13.61
N PHE A 172 14.95 2.08 -13.66
CA PHE A 172 14.76 0.79 -14.36
C PHE A 172 14.05 0.94 -15.72
N LEU A 173 13.72 2.17 -16.11
CA LEU A 173 13.01 2.49 -17.37
C LEU A 173 11.68 1.73 -17.52
N VAL A 174 10.99 1.51 -16.40
CA VAL A 174 9.67 0.88 -16.35
C VAL A 174 8.57 1.94 -16.31
N PRO A 175 7.43 1.75 -16.98
CA PRO A 175 6.31 2.68 -16.90
C PRO A 175 5.80 2.86 -15.47
N ALA A 176 5.44 4.09 -15.11
CA ALA A 176 4.86 4.45 -13.82
C ALA A 176 3.36 4.72 -13.92
N ILE A 177 2.58 4.14 -13.02
CA ILE A 177 1.15 4.45 -12.83
C ILE A 177 0.96 5.08 -11.45
N THR A 178 0.61 6.36 -11.43
CA THR A 178 0.24 7.10 -10.21
C THR A 178 -1.15 7.72 -10.38
N HIS A 179 -1.67 8.41 -9.35
CA HIS A 179 -2.98 9.06 -9.41
C HIS A 179 -3.00 10.23 -10.40
N GLN A 180 -1.83 10.67 -10.86
CA GLN A 180 -1.66 11.72 -11.85
C GLN A 180 -1.64 11.16 -13.28
N THR A 181 -1.46 9.85 -13.45
CA THR A 181 -1.48 9.18 -14.75
C THR A 181 -2.89 9.22 -15.33
N LYS A 182 -3.04 9.78 -16.53
CA LYS A 182 -4.34 9.91 -17.19
C LYS A 182 -4.91 8.53 -17.55
N ILE A 183 -6.23 8.43 -17.63
CA ILE A 183 -6.93 7.16 -17.92
C ILE A 183 -6.39 6.49 -19.20
N GLY A 184 -6.24 7.23 -20.30
CA GLY A 184 -5.74 6.67 -21.56
C GLY A 184 -4.30 6.18 -21.49
N GLU A 185 -3.42 6.90 -20.79
CA GLU A 185 -2.03 6.48 -20.56
C GLU A 185 -1.98 5.22 -19.68
N ARG A 186 -2.78 5.19 -18.61
CA ARG A 186 -2.91 4.03 -17.73
C ARG A 186 -3.36 2.79 -18.49
N SER A 187 -4.42 2.89 -19.30
CA SER A 187 -4.89 1.78 -20.14
C SER A 187 -3.79 1.31 -21.10
N HIS A 188 -3.09 2.24 -21.76
CA HIS A 188 -1.99 1.91 -22.66
C HIS A 188 -0.85 1.16 -21.95
N VAL A 189 -0.48 1.57 -20.74
CA VAL A 189 0.56 0.90 -19.95
C VAL A 189 0.11 -0.50 -19.53
N LEU A 190 -1.12 -0.67 -19.07
CA LEU A 190 -1.65 -1.96 -18.65
C LEU A 190 -1.81 -2.92 -19.83
N GLU A 191 -2.28 -2.46 -20.98
CA GLU A 191 -2.31 -3.23 -22.23
C GLU A 191 -0.90 -3.62 -22.70
N GLY A 192 0.07 -2.72 -22.53
CA GLY A 192 1.48 -3.00 -22.78
C GLY A 192 2.04 -4.10 -21.88
N LEU A 193 1.66 -4.13 -20.60
CA LEU A 193 2.01 -5.22 -19.68
C LEU A 193 1.31 -6.52 -20.08
N ALA A 194 0.01 -6.48 -20.39
CA ALA A 194 -0.78 -7.65 -20.78
C ALA A 194 -0.25 -8.34 -22.04
N SER A 195 0.09 -7.54 -23.06
CA SER A 195 0.67 -8.00 -24.33
C SER A 195 2.14 -8.44 -24.21
N GLY A 196 2.79 -8.17 -23.08
CA GLY A 196 4.21 -8.47 -22.88
C GLY A 196 5.16 -7.46 -23.54
N ARG A 197 4.66 -6.33 -24.06
CA ARG A 197 5.49 -5.19 -24.50
C ARG A 197 6.29 -4.62 -23.33
N TYR A 198 5.68 -4.55 -22.15
CA TYR A 198 6.34 -4.22 -20.90
C TYR A 198 6.43 -5.47 -20.03
N ARG A 199 7.61 -5.74 -19.47
CA ARG A 199 7.83 -6.82 -18.50
C ARG A 199 7.51 -6.41 -17.08
N ALA A 200 7.58 -5.13 -16.79
CA ALA A 200 7.28 -4.60 -15.47
C ALA A 200 6.57 -3.25 -15.55
N VAL A 201 5.75 -2.98 -14.54
CA VAL A 201 5.17 -1.67 -14.28
C VAL A 201 5.37 -1.33 -12.81
N VAL A 202 5.61 -0.06 -12.50
CA VAL A 202 5.63 0.43 -11.12
C VAL A 202 4.38 1.26 -10.84
N THR A 203 3.78 1.08 -9.67
CA THR A 203 2.63 1.87 -9.24
C THR A 203 2.75 2.35 -7.80
N SER A 204 2.22 3.55 -7.55
CA SER A 204 1.99 4.07 -6.21
C SER A 204 0.50 4.09 -5.92
N LYS A 205 0.01 3.33 -4.93
CA LYS A 205 -1.36 3.41 -4.38
C LYS A 205 -2.55 3.46 -5.38
N VAL A 206 -2.39 3.15 -6.68
CA VAL A 206 -3.35 3.56 -7.73
C VAL A 206 -4.01 2.41 -8.48
N LEU A 207 -3.55 1.18 -8.28
CA LEU A 207 -4.32 0.01 -8.69
C LEU A 207 -5.33 -0.40 -7.61
N ASN A 208 -5.72 0.54 -6.74
CA ASN A 208 -6.41 0.28 -5.49
C ASN A 208 -7.89 -0.08 -5.63
N GLU A 209 -8.60 0.45 -6.64
CA GLU A 209 -10.04 0.24 -6.81
C GLU A 209 -10.44 0.33 -8.30
N GLY A 210 -11.26 -0.61 -8.79
CA GLY A 210 -12.00 -0.50 -10.06
C GLY A 210 -11.20 -0.58 -11.36
N VAL A 211 -9.96 -1.11 -11.35
CA VAL A 211 -9.13 -1.28 -12.55
C VAL A 211 -8.80 -2.75 -12.77
N ASP A 212 -9.09 -3.27 -13.95
CA ASP A 212 -8.63 -4.60 -14.38
C ASP A 212 -7.11 -4.57 -14.57
N VAL A 213 -6.41 -5.13 -13.59
CA VAL A 213 -4.97 -5.33 -13.66
C VAL A 213 -4.70 -6.61 -14.44
N PRO A 214 -3.81 -6.60 -15.45
CA PRO A 214 -3.54 -7.77 -16.26
C PRO A 214 -2.78 -8.85 -15.49
N ASP A 215 -2.88 -10.09 -15.96
CA ASP A 215 -2.25 -11.25 -15.33
C ASP A 215 -0.74 -11.05 -15.14
N ALA A 216 -0.32 -10.88 -13.90
CA ALA A 216 1.07 -10.82 -13.49
C ALA A 216 1.43 -12.09 -12.71
N ASN A 217 2.68 -12.50 -12.74
CA ASN A 217 3.15 -13.66 -11.95
C ASN A 217 4.14 -13.26 -10.85
N VAL A 218 4.55 -11.99 -10.83
CA VAL A 218 5.43 -11.45 -9.80
C VAL A 218 4.86 -10.14 -9.28
N ALA A 219 4.77 -10.01 -7.96
CA ALA A 219 4.45 -8.76 -7.29
C ALA A 219 5.61 -8.40 -6.35
N ILE A 220 6.07 -7.14 -6.38
CA ILE A 220 7.17 -6.67 -5.53
C ILE A 220 6.70 -5.45 -4.76
N VAL A 221 6.62 -5.54 -3.44
CA VAL A 221 6.30 -4.42 -2.55
C VAL A 221 7.61 -3.84 -2.02
N VAL A 222 8.03 -2.71 -2.59
CA VAL A 222 9.29 -2.04 -2.23
C VAL A 222 9.16 -1.23 -0.94
N SER A 223 8.03 -0.56 -0.78
CA SER A 223 7.66 0.17 0.43
C SER A 223 6.16 0.08 0.62
N GLY A 224 5.73 -0.31 1.83
CA GLY A 224 4.35 -0.71 2.07
C GLY A 224 3.81 -0.28 3.43
N SER A 225 2.70 0.46 3.42
CA SER A 225 1.79 0.49 4.57
C SER A 225 0.92 -0.78 4.59
N GLY A 226 0.20 -1.00 5.68
CA GLY A 226 -0.65 -2.20 5.85
C GLY A 226 -1.71 -2.29 4.78
N SER A 227 -2.23 -1.13 4.38
CA SER A 227 -3.13 -0.98 3.25
C SER A 227 -2.53 -1.43 1.92
N VAL A 228 -1.22 -1.28 1.68
CA VAL A 228 -0.58 -1.72 0.42
C VAL A 228 -0.54 -3.24 0.35
N ARG A 229 -0.24 -3.92 1.47
CA ARG A 229 -0.21 -5.38 1.52
C ARG A 229 -1.60 -6.01 1.44
N GLU A 230 -2.56 -5.47 2.18
CA GLU A 230 -3.97 -5.90 2.07
C GLU A 230 -4.45 -5.72 0.62
N HIS A 231 -4.05 -4.63 -0.02
CA HIS A 231 -4.36 -4.39 -1.43
C HIS A 231 -3.68 -5.40 -2.37
N VAL A 232 -2.41 -5.72 -2.13
CA VAL A 232 -1.71 -6.75 -2.90
C VAL A 232 -2.31 -8.14 -2.69
N GLN A 233 -2.82 -8.43 -1.49
CA GLN A 233 -3.58 -9.66 -1.22
C GLN A 233 -4.92 -9.67 -1.96
N ARG A 234 -5.61 -8.53 -2.09
CA ARG A 234 -6.80 -8.39 -2.97
C ARG A 234 -6.43 -8.60 -4.44
N LEU A 235 -5.28 -8.08 -4.87
CA LEU A 235 -4.66 -8.33 -6.18
C LEU A 235 -4.10 -9.74 -6.32
N GLY A 236 -4.09 -10.58 -5.27
CA GLY A 236 -3.78 -12.00 -5.36
C GLY A 236 -4.71 -12.76 -6.31
N ARG A 237 -5.85 -12.18 -6.68
CA ARG A 237 -6.75 -12.65 -7.76
C ARG A 237 -6.20 -12.41 -9.18
N VAL A 238 -5.32 -11.43 -9.33
CA VAL A 238 -4.66 -11.04 -10.58
C VAL A 238 -3.33 -11.79 -10.75
N LEU A 239 -2.75 -12.26 -9.65
CA LEU A 239 -1.59 -13.14 -9.69
C LEU A 239 -1.98 -14.49 -10.28
N ARG A 240 -1.37 -14.89 -11.40
CA ARG A 240 -1.63 -16.19 -12.03
C ARG A 240 -0.37 -17.04 -12.14
N LYS A 241 -0.57 -18.36 -12.08
CA LYS A 241 0.49 -19.33 -12.38
C LYS A 241 0.93 -19.17 -13.83
N LYS A 242 2.23 -19.23 -14.07
CA LYS A 242 2.83 -19.25 -15.41
C LYS A 242 3.77 -20.45 -15.48
N ASP A 243 3.64 -21.25 -16.54
CA ASP A 243 4.51 -22.41 -16.80
C ASP A 243 4.62 -23.39 -15.60
N GLY A 244 3.52 -23.59 -14.86
CA GLY A 244 3.49 -24.45 -13.68
C GLY A 244 4.12 -23.86 -12.41
N LYS A 245 4.73 -22.67 -12.47
CA LYS A 245 5.29 -21.97 -11.31
C LYS A 245 4.21 -21.14 -10.60
N ARG A 246 4.20 -21.19 -9.26
CA ARG A 246 3.36 -20.34 -8.40
C ARG A 246 3.75 -18.87 -8.60
N ALA A 247 2.77 -17.98 -8.47
CA ALA A 247 3.08 -16.55 -8.47
C ALA A 247 3.86 -16.21 -7.19
N VAL A 248 4.71 -15.19 -7.23
CA VAL A 248 5.54 -14.81 -6.07
C VAL A 248 5.29 -13.37 -5.68
N LEU A 249 5.09 -13.14 -4.38
CA LEU A 249 4.98 -11.85 -3.74
C LEU A 249 6.23 -11.57 -2.90
N TYR A 250 7.05 -10.64 -3.33
CA TYR A 250 8.20 -10.15 -2.57
C TYR A 250 7.82 -8.94 -1.72
N GLU A 251 8.20 -8.95 -0.44
CA GLU A 251 8.07 -7.81 0.48
C GLU A 251 9.46 -7.35 0.92
N LEU A 252 9.87 -6.16 0.46
CA LEU A 252 11.15 -5.54 0.82
C LEU A 252 10.99 -4.66 2.06
N ILE A 253 11.74 -4.96 3.11
CA ILE A 253 11.65 -4.26 4.39
C ILE A 253 13.01 -3.74 4.82
N THR A 254 13.09 -2.44 5.13
CA THR A 254 14.30 -1.87 5.71
C THR A 254 14.36 -2.21 7.20
N ALA A 255 15.35 -3.00 7.59
CA ALA A 255 15.53 -3.49 8.95
C ALA A 255 15.73 -2.34 9.95
N GLN A 256 15.23 -2.53 11.18
CA GLN A 256 15.35 -1.57 12.29
C GLN A 256 14.78 -0.18 11.99
N THR A 257 13.85 -0.07 11.04
CA THR A 257 13.12 1.18 10.76
C THR A 257 11.66 1.05 11.14
N GLY A 258 10.92 2.16 11.01
CA GLY A 258 9.46 2.16 11.15
C GLY A 258 8.75 1.10 10.31
N GLU A 259 9.31 0.65 9.17
CA GLU A 259 8.72 -0.41 8.34
C GLU A 259 8.78 -1.78 9.01
N ALA A 260 9.89 -2.14 9.68
CA ALA A 260 10.05 -3.42 10.36
C ALA A 260 9.02 -3.57 11.50
N PHE A 261 8.91 -2.58 12.38
CA PHE A 261 7.90 -2.56 13.46
C PHE A 261 6.46 -2.64 12.93
N THR A 262 6.25 -1.97 11.81
CA THR A 262 4.97 -1.91 11.13
C THR A 262 4.61 -3.26 10.48
N SER A 263 5.60 -4.02 10.02
CA SER A 263 5.43 -5.40 9.53
C SER A 263 5.26 -6.42 10.66
N GLU A 264 6.00 -6.29 11.77
CA GLU A 264 5.94 -7.20 12.93
C GLU A 264 4.62 -7.13 13.68
N ARG A 265 4.14 -5.94 14.07
CA ARG A 265 2.84 -5.74 14.76
C ARG A 265 1.64 -6.34 14.02
N ARG A 266 1.80 -6.68 12.73
CA ARG A 266 0.74 -7.20 11.85
C ARG A 266 0.69 -8.72 11.81
N ARG A 267 1.76 -9.44 12.17
CA ARG A 267 1.70 -10.91 12.29
C ARG A 267 0.71 -11.34 13.38
N ASP A 268 0.54 -10.50 14.41
CA ASP A 268 -0.36 -10.76 15.52
C ASP A 268 -1.85 -10.51 15.17
N HIS A 269 -2.15 -9.85 14.04
CA HIS A 269 -3.52 -9.61 13.56
C HIS A 269 -3.97 -10.73 12.59
N VAL A 270 -4.51 -11.81 13.17
CA VAL A 270 -5.58 -12.74 12.72
C VAL A 270 -5.54 -13.38 11.30
N ALA A 271 -4.76 -12.90 10.33
CA ALA A 271 -4.73 -13.46 8.96
C ALA A 271 -3.61 -14.50 8.72
N TYR A 272 -2.86 -14.87 9.76
CA TYR A 272 -1.72 -15.81 9.70
C TYR A 272 -1.85 -17.02 10.64
N ARG A 273 -3.08 -17.38 11.02
CA ARG A 273 -3.41 -18.73 11.52
C ARG A 273 -4.27 -19.45 10.51
#